data_AF-A0AAW3W9E4-F1
#
_entry.id   AF-A0AAW3W9E4-F1
#
_cell.length_a   1.000
_cell.length_b   1.000
_cell.length_c   1.000
_cell.angle_alpha   90.00
_cell.angle_beta   90.00
_cell.angle_gamma   90.00
#
_symmetry.space_group_name_H-M   'P 1'
#
loop_
_entity.id
_entity.type
_entity.pdbx_description
1 polymer ?
#
loop_
_entity_poly.entity_id
_entity_poly.type
_entity_poly.pdbx_seq_one_letter_code
_entity_poly.pdbx_strand_id
1 'polypeptide(L)'
;MDKMSEKLIKEIEKALNIKFYKWQRKYLLNEPMLIDMRMTGRCTGKTFVYIIKKLFEYPEPLVLTRRTEVLKVADWWCCDNREDSALRNPYLDWYKQELKSIYDNLNKAGIITRKVVFH
;
A
#
# COMPACT_ATOMS: atom_id res chain seq x y z
N MET A 1 -6.92 -15.86 0.24
CA MET A 1 -6.13 -14.92 -0.59
C MET A 1 -4.76 -15.52 -0.79
N ASP A 2 -4.23 -15.45 -2.01
CA ASP A 2 -2.89 -15.94 -2.29
C ASP A 2 -1.86 -15.12 -1.52
N LYS A 3 -0.97 -15.82 -0.81
CA LYS A 3 0.23 -15.19 -0.26
C LYS A 3 1.02 -14.57 -1.40
N MET A 4 1.62 -13.42 -1.12
CA MET A 4 2.48 -12.73 -2.08
C MET A 4 3.56 -13.70 -2.60
N SER A 5 3.66 -13.81 -3.93
CA SER A 5 4.59 -14.72 -4.60
C SER A 5 5.35 -13.99 -5.71
N GLU A 6 6.48 -14.54 -6.11
CA GLU A 6 7.28 -14.01 -7.23
C GLU A 6 6.48 -13.90 -8.54
N LYS A 7 5.55 -14.84 -8.76
CA LYS A 7 4.64 -14.80 -9.91
C LYS A 7 3.67 -13.61 -9.81
N LEU A 8 3.02 -13.45 -8.66
CA LEU A 8 2.08 -12.35 -8.43
C LEU A 8 2.77 -10.98 -8.52
N ILE A 9 3.99 -10.85 -7.99
CA ILE A 9 4.78 -9.61 -8.11
C ILE A 9 5.02 -9.26 -9.58
N LYS A 10 5.36 -10.23 -10.44
CA LYS A 10 5.53 -10.00 -11.89
C LYS A 10 4.22 -9.59 -12.57
N GLU A 11 3.09 -10.14 -12.14
CA GLU A 11 1.77 -9.74 -12.65
C GLU A 11 1.43 -8.30 -12.25
N ILE A 12 1.71 -7.92 -11.00
CA ILE A 12 1.56 -6.55 -10.50
C ILE A 12 2.47 -5.57 -11.27
N GLU A 13 3.74 -5.91 -11.50
CA GLU A 13 4.67 -5.09 -12.30
C GLU A 13 4.13 -4.82 -13.71
N LYS A 14 3.56 -5.85 -14.35
CA LYS A 14 2.92 -5.71 -15.66
C LYS A 14 1.66 -4.85 -15.60
N ALA A 15 0.77 -5.10 -14.63
CA ALA A 15 -0.48 -4.39 -14.47
C ALA A 15 -0.29 -2.89 -14.22
N LEU A 16 0.72 -2.53 -13.43
CA LEU A 16 1.04 -1.15 -13.07
C LEU A 16 2.07 -0.52 -14.02
N ASN A 17 2.61 -1.27 -14.98
CA ASN A 17 3.68 -0.87 -15.90
C ASN A 17 4.90 -0.26 -15.18
N ILE A 18 5.40 -0.96 -14.17
CA ILE A 18 6.56 -0.55 -13.35
C ILE A 18 7.54 -1.71 -13.15
N LYS A 19 8.68 -1.42 -12.52
CA LYS A 19 9.57 -2.44 -11.96
C LYS A 19 9.83 -2.13 -10.49
N PHE A 20 9.64 -3.12 -9.62
CA PHE A 20 10.01 -2.98 -8.22
C PHE A 20 11.52 -2.97 -8.06
N TYR A 21 12.02 -2.13 -7.17
CA TYR A 21 13.38 -2.26 -6.66
C TYR A 21 13.55 -3.59 -5.92
N LYS A 22 14.78 -4.11 -5.87
CA LYS A 22 15.09 -5.38 -5.19
C LYS A 22 14.51 -5.44 -3.78
N TRP A 23 14.60 -4.34 -3.04
CA TRP A 23 14.10 -4.30 -1.69
C TRP A 23 12.58 -4.28 -1.56
N GLN A 24 11.89 -3.65 -2.50
CA GLN A 24 10.44 -3.64 -2.56
C GLN A 24 9.91 -5.06 -2.76
N ARG A 25 10.56 -5.84 -3.62
CA ARG A 25 10.25 -7.27 -3.81
C ARG A 25 10.45 -8.05 -2.53
N LYS A 26 11.61 -7.90 -1.88
CA LYS A 26 11.90 -8.53 -0.58
C LYS A 26 10.85 -8.19 0.48
N TYR A 27 10.44 -6.92 0.54
CA TYR A 27 9.39 -6.47 1.46
C TYR A 27 8.05 -7.17 1.20
N LEU A 28 7.65 -7.24 -0.07
CA LEU A 28 6.40 -7.89 -0.48
C LEU A 28 6.42 -9.40 -0.19
N LEU A 29 7.57 -10.07 -0.37
CA LEU A 29 7.76 -11.49 -0.08
C LEU A 29 7.98 -11.80 1.42
N ASN A 30 8.04 -10.79 2.29
CA ASN A 30 8.45 -10.92 3.69
C ASN A 30 9.84 -11.59 3.87
N GLU A 31 10.76 -11.35 2.93
CA GLU A 31 12.13 -11.82 3.04
C GLU A 31 12.94 -10.94 4.01
N PRO A 32 13.87 -11.53 4.78
CA PRO A 32 14.83 -10.77 5.56
C PRO A 32 15.62 -9.79 4.66
N MET A 33 15.68 -8.52 5.09
CA MET A 33 16.49 -7.51 4.43
C MET A 33 17.08 -6.55 5.46
N LEU A 34 18.30 -6.06 5.18
CA LEU A 34 18.88 -4.96 5.93
C LEU A 34 18.20 -3.66 5.50
N ILE A 35 17.87 -2.82 6.49
CA ILE A 35 17.37 -1.47 6.24
C ILE A 35 18.55 -0.63 5.73
N ASP A 36 18.46 -0.19 4.48
CA ASP A 36 19.38 0.75 3.84
C ASP A 36 18.88 2.19 4.06
N MET A 37 19.78 3.16 4.26
CA MET A 37 19.42 4.59 4.34
C MET A 37 18.70 5.10 3.08
N ARG A 38 18.93 4.49 1.93
CA ARG A 38 18.18 4.76 0.69
C ARG A 38 16.69 4.40 0.83
N MET A 39 16.35 3.58 1.82
CA MET A 39 15.00 3.26 2.26
C MET A 39 14.59 4.09 3.48
N THR A 40 15.15 5.26 3.76
CA THR A 40 14.64 6.13 4.86
C THR A 40 14.07 7.45 4.35
N GLY A 41 14.35 7.82 3.10
CA GLY A 41 13.87 9.07 2.48
C GLY A 41 12.42 9.04 1.98
N ARG A 42 11.92 10.24 1.64
CA ARG A 42 10.66 10.44 0.87
C ARG A 42 10.84 10.03 -0.59
N CYS A 43 9.73 9.78 -1.29
CA CYS A 43 9.71 9.42 -2.70
C CYS A 43 10.53 8.15 -3.05
N THR A 44 10.69 7.25 -2.08
CA THR A 44 11.43 5.98 -2.24
C THR A 44 10.52 4.83 -2.70
N GLY A 45 9.20 5.03 -2.72
CA GLY A 45 8.23 3.99 -3.06
C GLY A 45 7.85 3.07 -1.89
N LYS A 46 8.07 3.50 -0.64
CA LYS A 46 7.61 2.81 0.57
C LYS A 46 6.11 2.71 0.66
N THR A 47 5.42 3.85 0.63
CA THR A 47 3.96 3.93 0.72
C THR A 47 3.31 3.10 -0.37
N PHE A 48 3.85 3.17 -1.58
CA PHE A 48 3.43 2.35 -2.71
C PHE A 48 3.49 0.85 -2.40
N VAL A 49 4.63 0.34 -1.94
CA VAL A 49 4.78 -1.08 -1.60
C VAL A 49 3.94 -1.49 -0.38
N TYR A 50 3.80 -0.58 0.59
CA TYR A 50 2.96 -0.79 1.77
C TYR A 50 1.49 -0.95 1.38
N ILE A 51 0.98 -0.08 0.49
CA ILE A 51 -0.38 -0.17 -0.05
C ILE A 51 -0.59 -1.52 -0.74
N ILE A 52 0.35 -1.95 -1.59
CA ILE A 52 0.26 -3.25 -2.25
C ILE A 52 0.19 -4.36 -1.21
N LYS A 53 1.12 -4.39 -0.24
CA LYS A 53 1.09 -5.39 0.82
C LYS A 53 -0.27 -5.42 1.51
N LYS A 54 -0.81 -4.25 1.87
CA LYS A 54 -2.14 -4.13 2.48
C LYS A 54 -3.24 -4.73 1.61
N LEU A 55 -3.25 -4.50 0.31
CA LEU A 55 -4.24 -5.08 -0.62
C LEU A 55 -4.20 -6.62 -0.68
N PHE A 56 -3.11 -7.25 -0.25
CA PHE A 56 -2.91 -8.70 -0.30
C PHE A 56 -2.79 -9.39 1.08
N GLU A 57 -2.75 -8.63 2.18
CA GLU A 57 -2.42 -9.15 3.53
C GLU A 57 -3.56 -9.96 4.16
N TYR A 58 -4.80 -9.46 4.03
CA TYR A 58 -5.97 -9.97 4.76
C TYR A 58 -7.19 -10.13 3.86
N PRO A 59 -8.01 -11.19 4.06
CA PRO A 59 -9.23 -11.42 3.30
C PRO A 59 -10.34 -10.40 3.60
N GLU A 60 -10.32 -9.77 4.78
CA GLU A 60 -11.34 -8.82 5.17
C GLU A 60 -11.34 -7.56 4.28
N PRO A 61 -12.53 -7.04 3.94
CA PRO A 61 -12.63 -5.81 3.17
C PRO A 61 -11.95 -4.63 3.87
N LEU A 62 -11.22 -3.85 3.08
CA LEU A 62 -10.65 -2.59 3.55
C LEU A 62 -11.68 -1.47 3.43
N VAL A 63 -12.11 -0.92 4.56
CA VAL A 63 -13.06 0.19 4.60
C VAL A 63 -12.30 1.50 4.70
N LEU A 64 -12.42 2.37 3.68
CA LEU A 64 -11.75 3.67 3.59
C LEU A 64 -12.78 4.78 3.35
N THR A 65 -13.86 4.75 4.12
CA THR A 65 -14.98 5.70 4.00
C THR A 65 -14.70 6.97 4.78
N ARG A 66 -14.21 6.83 6.01
CA ARG A 66 -13.91 7.93 6.92
C ARG A 66 -12.40 8.15 7.04
N ARG A 67 -12.00 9.40 7.28
CA ARG A 67 -10.59 9.76 7.49
C ARG A 67 -9.96 9.03 8.68
N THR A 68 -10.75 8.72 9.71
CA THR A 68 -10.32 7.91 10.86
C THR A 68 -9.96 6.48 10.47
N GLU A 69 -10.64 5.90 9.48
CA GLU A 69 -10.32 4.56 8.97
C GLU A 69 -9.06 4.60 8.11
N VAL A 70 -8.93 5.64 7.26
CA VAL A 70 -7.72 5.87 6.47
C VAL A 70 -6.50 6.05 7.38
N LEU A 71 -6.65 6.80 8.47
CA LEU A 71 -5.60 7.02 9.47
C LEU A 71 -5.07 5.72 10.08
N LYS A 72 -5.96 4.78 10.42
CA LYS A 72 -5.59 3.47 11.00
C LYS A 72 -4.81 2.57 10.02
N VAL A 73 -4.98 2.82 8.72
CA VAL A 73 -4.38 2.00 7.66
C VAL A 73 -3.13 2.65 7.08
N ALA A 74 -3.04 3.98 7.09
CA ALA A 74 -1.94 4.71 6.48
C ALA A 74 -0.58 4.37 7.12
N ASP A 75 0.50 4.42 6.33
CA ASP A 75 1.88 4.17 6.79
C ASP A 75 2.51 5.36 7.53
N TRP A 76 1.69 6.24 8.11
CA TRP A 76 2.15 7.50 8.69
C TRP A 76 2.35 7.38 10.20
N TRP A 77 3.58 7.60 10.65
CA TRP A 77 4.00 7.43 12.04
C TRP A 77 3.61 8.58 12.98
N CYS A 78 3.20 9.75 12.47
CA CYS A 78 2.93 10.90 13.35
C CYS A 78 1.54 10.85 14.02
N CYS A 79 0.77 9.81 13.71
CA CYS A 79 -0.61 9.62 14.16
C CYS A 79 -0.68 9.31 15.66
N ASP A 80 0.35 8.68 16.22
CA ASP A 80 0.38 8.20 17.61
C ASP A 80 0.33 9.33 18.66
N ASN A 81 0.74 10.56 18.30
CA ASN A 81 0.85 11.67 19.26
C ASN A 81 -0.06 12.85 18.96
N ARG A 82 -0.76 12.89 17.80
CA ARG A 82 -1.63 14.01 17.39
C ARG A 82 -2.74 13.57 16.42
N GLU A 83 -3.65 12.71 16.84
CA GLU A 83 -4.76 12.25 15.99
C GLU A 83 -5.54 13.40 15.36
N ASP A 84 -5.90 14.44 16.11
CA ASP A 84 -6.63 15.62 15.59
C ASP A 84 -5.88 16.33 14.46
N SER A 85 -4.55 16.45 14.58
CA SER A 85 -3.71 17.06 13.55
C SER A 85 -3.52 16.12 12.35
N ALA A 86 -3.43 14.82 12.60
CA ALA A 86 -3.27 13.82 11.55
C ALA A 86 -4.55 13.71 10.72
N LEU A 87 -5.72 13.75 11.37
CA LEU A 87 -7.03 13.78 10.72
C LEU A 87 -7.23 15.00 9.84
N ARG A 88 -6.55 16.12 10.08
CA ARG A 88 -6.63 17.31 9.21
C ARG A 88 -5.58 17.33 8.10
N ASN A 89 -4.68 16.35 8.05
CA ASN A 89 -3.57 16.40 7.12
C ASN A 89 -3.97 15.97 5.70
N PRO A 90 -3.59 16.71 4.65
CA PRO A 90 -3.89 16.35 3.25
C PRO A 90 -3.31 15.00 2.83
N TYR A 91 -2.31 14.48 3.55
CA TYR A 91 -1.73 13.17 3.31
C TYR A 91 -2.76 12.02 3.32
N LEU A 92 -3.79 12.08 4.18
CA LEU A 92 -4.80 11.01 4.22
C LEU A 92 -5.64 10.97 2.94
N ASP A 93 -5.96 12.13 2.35
CA ASP A 93 -6.68 12.16 1.07
C ASP A 93 -5.80 11.64 -0.05
N TRP A 94 -4.54 12.08 -0.08
CA TRP A 94 -3.56 11.59 -1.05
C TRP A 94 -3.38 10.07 -0.93
N TYR A 95 -3.21 9.53 0.29
CA TYR A 95 -3.07 8.10 0.53
C TYR A 95 -4.29 7.33 0.04
N LYS A 96 -5.51 7.81 0.35
CA LYS A 96 -6.75 7.20 -0.12
C LYS A 96 -6.84 7.19 -1.65
N GLN A 97 -6.47 8.29 -2.30
CA GLN A 97 -6.48 8.39 -3.77
C GLN A 97 -5.43 7.48 -4.42
N GLU A 98 -4.23 7.43 -3.86
CA GLU A 98 -3.15 6.57 -4.32
C GLU A 98 -3.55 5.08 -4.21
N LEU A 99 -4.11 4.69 -3.06
CA LEU A 99 -4.62 3.33 -2.85
C LEU A 99 -5.73 2.99 -3.83
N LYS A 100 -6.67 3.91 -4.07
CA LYS A 100 -7.74 3.73 -5.05
C LYS A 100 -7.17 3.54 -6.46
N SER A 101 -6.22 4.37 -6.87
CA SER A 101 -5.57 4.27 -8.19
C SER A 101 -4.92 2.90 -8.39
N ILE A 102 -4.15 2.45 -7.41
CA ILE A 102 -3.48 1.13 -7.46
C ILE A 102 -4.52 0.01 -7.51
N TYR A 103 -5.53 0.05 -6.62
CA TYR A 103 -6.60 -0.93 -6.57
C TYR A 103 -7.34 -1.03 -7.91
N ASP A 104 -7.74 0.10 -8.49
CA ASP A 104 -8.46 0.15 -9.76
C ASP A 104 -7.61 -0.40 -10.91
N ASN A 105 -6.32 -0.07 -10.97
CA ASN A 105 -5.42 -0.59 -12.00
C ASN A 105 -5.19 -2.11 -11.87
N LEU A 106 -5.06 -2.62 -10.65
CA LEU A 106 -4.94 -4.06 -10.41
C LEU A 106 -6.21 -4.82 -10.80
N ASN A 107 -7.39 -4.29 -10.44
CA ASN A 107 -8.66 -4.90 -10.82
C ASN A 107 -8.89 -4.86 -12.34
N LYS A 108 -8.53 -3.76 -13.01
CA LYS A 108 -8.59 -3.65 -14.47
C LYS A 108 -7.70 -4.69 -15.17
N ALA A 109 -6.57 -5.04 -14.56
CA ALA A 109 -5.69 -6.09 -15.04
C ALA A 109 -6.16 -7.52 -14.67
N GLY A 110 -7.30 -7.66 -13.97
CA GLY A 110 -7.84 -8.95 -13.55
C GLY A 110 -7.16 -9.56 -12.33
N ILE A 111 -6.34 -8.78 -11.59
CA ILE A 111 -5.65 -9.26 -10.41
C ILE A 111 -6.60 -9.19 -9.21
N ILE A 112 -6.85 -10.34 -8.58
CA ILE A 112 -7.73 -10.46 -7.43
C ILE A 112 -7.03 -9.88 -6.20
N THR A 113 -7.55 -8.75 -5.71
CA THR A 113 -7.15 -8.11 -4.45
C THR A 113 -8.25 -8.25 -3.41
N ARG A 114 -7.96 -7.95 -2.14
CA ARG A 114 -9.06 -7.82 -1.15
C ARG A 114 -10.01 -6.73 -1.58
N LYS A 115 -11.30 -6.88 -1.25
CA LYS A 115 -12.30 -5.85 -1.54
C LYS A 115 -11.93 -4.54 -0.83
N VAL A 116 -12.01 -3.42 -1.54
CA VAL A 116 -11.85 -2.08 -0.93
C VAL A 116 -13.13 -1.29 -1.11
N VAL A 117 -13.60 -0.68 -0.02
CA VAL A 117 -14.80 0.16 -0.01
C VAL A 117 -14.37 1.62 0.11
N PHE A 118 -14.56 2.36 -0.98
CA PHE A 118 -14.38 3.81 -1.02
C PHE A 118 -15.76 4.46 -0.87
N HIS A 119 -15.87 5.48 -0.02
CA HIS A 119 -16.98 6.44 -0.05
C HIS A 119 -16.54 7.71 -0.78
#